data_AF-A0A4P8IGF5-F1
#
_entry.id   AF-A0A4P8IGF5-F1
#
_cell.length_a   1.000
_cell.length_b   1.000
_cell.length_c   1.000
_cell.angle_alpha   90.00
_cell.angle_beta   90.00
_cell.angle_gamma   90.00
#
_symmetry.space_group_name_H-M   'P 1'
#
loop_
_entity.id
_entity.type
_entity.pdbx_description
1 polymer ?
#
loop_
_entity_poly.entity_id
_entity_poly.type
_entity_poly.pdbx_seq_one_letter_code
_entity_poly.pdbx_strand_id
1 'polypeptide(L)' 'MDQECRIYPECKSMEELAYRKLIIDGELGDIPDPIRKYIDYADYGDFLYRTGNYEVTDYGICEYKR' A
#
# COMPACT_ATOMS: atom_id res chain seq x y z
N MET A 1 11.98 18.08 12.46
CA MET A 1 10.56 18.33 12.15
C MET A 1 9.97 16.96 11.92
N ASP A 2 9.18 16.45 12.87
CA ASP A 2 8.53 15.17 12.70
C ASP A 2 7.48 15.34 11.59
N GLN A 3 7.72 14.73 10.43
CA GLN A 3 6.72 14.72 9.36
C GLN A 3 5.55 13.84 9.81
N GLU A 4 4.34 14.39 9.75
CA GLU A 4 3.11 13.64 9.98
C GLU A 4 2.95 12.60 8.87
N CYS A 5 2.86 11.32 9.24
CA CYS A 5 2.60 10.23 8.31
C CYS A 5 1.33 9.46 8.67
N ARG A 6 0.66 8.93 7.64
CA ARG A 6 -0.42 7.95 7.79
C ARG A 6 0.22 6.57 7.99
N ILE A 7 -0.07 5.92 9.11
CA ILE A 7 0.45 4.59 9.40
C ILE A 7 -0.56 3.52 8.95
N TYR A 8 -0.04 2.51 8.27
CA TYR A 8 -0.70 1.26 7.90
C TYR A 8 -0.13 0.13 8.77
N PRO A 9 -0.60 -0.03 10.03
CA PRO A 9 0.02 -0.92 11.01
C PRO A 9 -0.14 -2.40 10.68
N GLU A 10 -1.16 -2.77 9.91
CA GLU A 10 -1.40 -4.13 9.46
C GLU A 10 -0.55 -4.55 8.25
N CYS A 11 0.11 -3.60 7.58
CA CYS A 11 0.92 -3.85 6.39
C CYS A 11 2.40 -3.92 6.79
N LYS A 12 2.99 -5.11 6.65
CA LYS A 12 4.41 -5.42 6.90
C LYS A 12 5.25 -5.40 5.63
N SER A 13 4.62 -5.41 4.46
CA SER A 13 5.28 -5.32 3.16
C SER A 13 4.53 -4.39 2.21
N MET A 14 5.22 -3.90 1.18
CA MET A 14 4.60 -3.06 0.15
C MET A 14 3.55 -3.83 -0.66
N GLU A 15 3.67 -5.16 -0.76
CA GLU A 15 2.64 -6.03 -1.36
C GLU A 15 1.34 -6.02 -0.54
N GLU A 16 1.44 -6.11 0.79
CA GLU A 16 0.28 -6.03 1.67
C GLU A 16 -0.37 -4.63 1.60
N LEU A 17 0.44 -3.57 1.49
CA LEU A 17 -0.08 -2.23 1.27
C LEU A 17 -0.77 -2.08 -0.09
N ALA A 18 -0.21 -2.68 -1.15
CA ALA A 18 -0.82 -2.72 -2.47
C ALA A 18 -2.20 -3.39 -2.42
N TYR A 19 -2.31 -4.54 -1.75
CA TYR A 19 -3.59 -5.21 -1.53
C TYR A 19 -4.57 -4.33 -0.74
N ARG A 20 -4.11 -3.73 0.36
CA ARG A 20 -4.91 -2.81 1.19
C ARG A 20 -5.48 -1.67 0.34
N LYS A 21 -4.64 -0.96 -0.42
CA LYS A 21 -5.05 0.19 -1.22
C LYS A 21 -6.03 -0.17 -2.33
N LEU A 22 -5.75 -1.23 -3.07
CA LEU A 22 -6.56 -1.62 -4.22
C LEU A 22 -7.89 -2.29 -3.81
N ILE A 23 -7.85 -3.16 -2.80
CA ILE A 23 -8.98 -4.05 -2.48
C ILE A 23 -9.79 -3.55 -1.27
N ILE A 24 -9.12 -3.06 -0.23
CA ILE A 24 -9.79 -2.67 1.02
C ILE A 24 -10.21 -1.20 0.99
N ASP A 25 -9.29 -0.31 0.61
CA ASP A 25 -9.54 1.12 0.52
C ASP A 25 -10.23 1.50 -0.80
N GLY A 26 -10.17 0.62 -1.82
CA GLY A 26 -10.87 0.79 -3.09
C GLY A 26 -10.34 1.95 -3.94
N GLU A 27 -9.04 2.22 -3.93
CA GLU A 27 -8.44 3.38 -4.62
C GLU A 27 -8.72 3.40 -6.14
N LEU A 28 -8.94 2.23 -6.76
CA LEU A 28 -9.30 2.09 -8.18
C LEU A 28 -10.78 1.71 -8.39
N GLY A 29 -11.61 1.83 -7.36
CA GLY A 29 -12.98 1.32 -7.32
C GLY A 29 -13.07 -0.18 -7.00
N ASP A 30 -14.28 -0.73 -7.09
CA ASP A 30 -14.54 -2.14 -6.74
C ASP A 30 -13.91 -3.09 -7.76
N ILE A 31 -12.91 -3.85 -7.31
CA ILE A 31 -12.30 -4.92 -8.09
C ILE A 31 -13.07 -6.23 -7.83
N PRO A 32 -13.66 -6.88 -8.86
CA PRO A 32 -14.38 -8.14 -8.69
C PRO A 32 -13.47 -9.29 -8.22
N ASP A 33 -13.98 -10.14 -7.34
CA ASP A 33 -13.24 -11.30 -6.78
C ASP A 33 -12.50 -12.16 -7.82
N PRO A 34 -13.08 -12.47 -9.01
CA PRO A 34 -12.38 -13.26 -10.01
C PRO A 34 -11.09 -12.61 -10.53
N ILE A 35 -11.01 -11.28 -10.50
CA ILE A 35 -9.87 -10.49 -10.99
C ILE A 35 -8.80 -10.30 -9.90
N ARG A 36 -9.20 -10.23 -8.61
CA ARG A 36 -8.29 -9.97 -7.49
C ARG A 36 -7.09 -10.92 -7.44
N LYS A 37 -7.27 -12.17 -7.84
CA LYS A 37 -6.22 -13.20 -7.83
C LYS A 37 -5.18 -13.09 -8.97
N TYR A 38 -5.43 -12.23 -9.95
CA TYR A 38 -4.53 -12.02 -11.10
C TYR A 38 -3.76 -10.70 -11.02
N ILE A 39 -4.00 -9.91 -9.99
CA ILE A 39 -3.25 -8.69 -9.74
C ILE A 39 -1.92 -9.07 -9.10
N ASP A 40 -0.83 -8.61 -9.70
CA ASP A 40 0.50 -8.71 -9.12
C ASP A 40 0.68 -7.58 -8.08
N TYR A 41 0.30 -7.88 -6.84
CA TYR A 41 0.41 -6.91 -5.74
C TYR A 41 1.86 -6.60 -5.39
N ALA A 42 2.80 -7.51 -5.66
CA ALA A 42 4.21 -7.26 -5.42
C ALA A 42 4.75 -6.20 -6.39
N ASP A 43 4.46 -6.34 -7.69
CA ASP A 43 4.88 -5.34 -8.69
C ASP A 43 4.20 -3.97 -8.45
N TYR A 44 2.91 -3.96 -8.08
CA TYR A 44 2.24 -2.71 -7.71
C TYR A 44 2.81 -2.10 -6.41
N GLY A 45 3.15 -2.92 -5.41
CA GLY A 45 3.82 -2.48 -4.20
C GLY A 45 5.18 -1.85 -4.48
N ASP A 46 5.98 -2.44 -5.36
CA ASP A 46 7.26 -1.90 -5.82
C ASP A 46 7.08 -0.59 -6.61
N PHE A 47 6.01 -0.49 -7.40
CA PHE A 47 5.63 0.77 -8.04
C PHE A 47 5.31 1.85 -7.00
N LEU A 48 4.49 1.54 -5.98
CA LEU A 48 4.15 2.46 -4.90
C LEU A 48 5.40 2.92 -4.14
N TYR A 49 6.31 1.99 -3.81
CA TYR A 49 7.54 2.31 -3.09
C TYR A 49 8.45 3.25 -3.90
N ARG A 50 8.63 2.96 -5.21
CA ARG A 50 9.50 3.76 -6.09
C ARG A 50 8.94 5.15 -6.41
N THR A 51 7.61 5.28 -6.47
CA THR A 51 6.96 6.51 -6.97
C THR A 51 6.29 7.33 -5.89
N GLY A 52 6.04 6.75 -4.71
CA GLY A 52 5.37 7.37 -3.58
C GLY A 52 6.33 7.99 -2.56
N ASN A 53 5.88 8.04 -1.30
CA ASN A 53 6.68 8.48 -0.16
C ASN A 53 6.36 7.58 1.03
N TYR A 54 6.92 6.36 0.98
CA TYR A 54 6.62 5.30 1.93
C TYR A 54 7.90 4.81 2.63
N GLU A 55 7.77 4.51 3.92
CA GLU A 55 8.82 3.86 4.71
C GLU A 55 8.26 2.62 5.40
N VAL A 56 8.99 1.51 5.31
CA VAL A 56 8.68 0.27 6.03
C VAL A 56 9.33 0.35 7.40
N THR A 57 8.53 0.22 8.47
CA THR A 57 8.99 0.31 9.85
C THR A 57 8.58 -0.93 10.64
N ASP A 58 9.12 -1.10 11.85
CA ASP A 58 8.71 -2.17 12.77
C ASP A 58 7.23 -2.08 13.20
N TYR A 59 6.60 -0.91 13.01
CA TYR A 59 5.20 -0.65 13.35
C TYR A 59 4.25 -0.67 12.15
N GLY A 60 4.74 -1.09 10.97
CA GLY A 60 4.00 -1.11 9.71
C GLY A 60 4.55 -0.10 8.69
N ILE A 61 3.75 0.26 7.69
CA ILE A 61 4.17 1.19 6.63
C ILE A 61 3.68 2.61 6.93
N CYS A 62 4.58 3.57 6.81
CA CYS A 62 4.32 4.99 7.04
C CYS A 62 4.29 5.71 5.66
N GLU A 63 3.15 6.31 5.33
CA GLU A 63 2.94 7.13 4.12
C GLU A 63 3.03 8.61 4.51
N TYR A 64 4.02 9.31 3.96
CA TYR A 64 4.23 10.72 4.23
C TYR A 64 3.50 11.59 3.21
N LYS A 65 2.86 12.66 3.69
CA LYS A 65 2.31 13.70 2.80
C LYS A 65 3.47 14.39 2.07
N ARG A 66 3.26 14.65 0.78
CA ARG A 66 4.13 15.52 -0.02
C ARG A 66 3.78 16.99 0.17
#